data_AF-A0A8J6YTY2-F1
#
_entry.id   AF-A0A8J6YTY2-F1
#
_cell.length_a   1.000
_cell.length_b   1.000
_cell.length_c   1.000
_cell.angle_alpha   90.00
_cell.angle_beta   90.00
_cell.angle_gamma   90.00
#
_symmetry.space_group_name_H-M   'P 1'
#
loop_
_entity.id
_entity.type
_entity.pdbx_description
1 polymer ?
#
loop_
_entity_poly.entity_id
_entity_poly.type
_entity_poly.pdbx_seq_one_letter_code
_entity_poly.pdbx_strand_id
1 'polypeptide(L)'
;MANKTLCCAIVNREKGKRTPREAFGHDRERWEAIITRISGWADERSFPAEKLKRFRADSIPEDFVNRQLTDTGWAARSAAASLRRLWPDTGATGEGPVETVRGQMTALMRRLWELNDLLSDDGQKNRDDHRHHAVDALVVACLDRRATQALGTYWAARDTPESGVREPVIPRPWPSIREDAASRLRSLVVSHKVTGRKLSGPLHKETVYGDTGEDVIKKGVLYRRVVGRKSVAGLTDNELKENRDNRIRDERVREIVASHIAANGGKPKKAFATFPRVSENGPEIRKVRVIDVRQPSVMMETATGFVALGNNHHIALYQQPDGKGTFEVVSLLTARQRLARRESVVRRERDDGARFVLSLCQGEAFEYLDGERRGVWIVTSVWDSGRVVLKRHDDASGDEKKLYRPGVTGLLPLILDGRGRKVSIDPIGRVRPARD
;
A
#
# COMPACT_ATOMS: atom_id res chain seq x y z
N MET A 1 -13.26 1.18 23.13
CA MET A 1 -11.91 0.70 22.73
C MET A 1 -11.98 -0.77 22.32
N ALA A 2 -11.96 -1.06 21.01
CA ALA A 2 -12.23 -2.41 20.48
C ALA A 2 -10.99 -3.30 20.25
N ASN A 3 -9.76 -2.79 20.43
CA ASN A 3 -8.51 -3.54 20.16
C ASN A 3 -7.46 -3.36 21.27
N LYS A 4 -7.91 -3.23 22.53
CA LYS A 4 -7.04 -3.13 23.70
C LYS A 4 -7.51 -4.10 24.78
N THR A 5 -6.57 -4.79 25.40
CA THR A 5 -6.78 -5.68 26.56
C THR A 5 -5.80 -5.30 27.66
N LEU A 6 -6.21 -5.46 28.91
CA LEU A 6 -5.31 -5.34 30.04
C LEU A 6 -4.57 -6.67 30.22
N CYS A 7 -3.25 -6.62 30.41
CA CYS A 7 -2.44 -7.80 30.69
C CYS A 7 -1.18 -7.42 31.47
N CYS A 8 -0.57 -8.41 32.14
CA CYS A 8 0.71 -8.21 32.80
C CYS A 8 1.80 -7.81 31.79
N ALA A 9 2.74 -6.97 32.22
CA ALA A 9 3.82 -6.48 31.36
C ALA A 9 4.69 -7.60 30.76
N ILE A 10 4.80 -8.75 31.43
CA ILE A 10 5.53 -9.92 30.95
C ILE A 10 4.81 -10.54 29.75
N VAL A 11 3.49 -10.73 29.84
CA VAL A 11 2.66 -11.30 28.77
C VAL A 11 2.62 -10.37 27.55
N ASN A 12 2.58 -9.05 27.76
CA ASN A 12 2.65 -8.09 26.67
C ASN A 12 4.01 -8.14 25.92
N ARG A 13 5.10 -8.30 26.67
CA ARG A 13 6.45 -8.47 26.10
C ARG A 13 6.60 -9.79 25.34
N GLU A 14 6.05 -10.87 25.88
CA GLU A 14 6.00 -12.18 25.24
C GLU A 14 5.24 -12.11 23.91
N LYS A 15 4.03 -11.52 23.90
CA LYS A 15 3.24 -11.33 22.67
C LYS A 15 4.01 -10.54 21.61
N GLY A 16 4.59 -9.40 21.99
CA GLY A 16 5.29 -8.51 21.05
C GLY A 16 4.37 -7.99 19.94
N LYS A 17 4.90 -7.90 18.70
CA LYS A 17 4.16 -7.42 17.51
C LYS A 17 3.26 -8.48 16.85
N ARG A 18 3.01 -9.60 17.53
CA ARG A 18 2.17 -10.72 17.04
C ARG A 18 0.71 -10.56 17.47
N THR A 19 -0.21 -11.23 16.79
CA THR A 19 -1.60 -11.39 17.27
C THR A 19 -1.65 -12.32 18.50
N PRO A 20 -2.71 -12.30 19.33
CA PRO A 20 -2.85 -13.25 20.43
C PRO A 20 -2.75 -14.71 19.96
N ARG A 21 -3.34 -15.05 18.81
CA ARG A 21 -3.26 -16.39 18.23
C ARG A 21 -1.85 -16.78 17.83
N GLU A 22 -1.11 -15.89 17.15
CA GLU A 22 0.28 -16.14 16.77
C GLU A 22 1.20 -16.27 17.99
N ALA A 23 0.92 -15.54 19.06
CA ALA A 23 1.72 -15.55 20.27
C ALA A 23 1.48 -16.80 21.14
N PHE A 24 0.22 -17.21 21.33
CA PHE A 24 -0.15 -18.21 22.33
C PHE A 24 -0.83 -19.46 21.74
N GLY A 25 -1.23 -19.45 20.47
CA GLY A 25 -1.99 -20.54 19.85
C GLY A 25 -1.19 -21.82 19.58
N HIS A 26 0.13 -21.80 19.80
CA HIS A 26 0.97 -23.00 19.73
C HIS A 26 0.87 -23.84 21.02
N ASP A 27 0.49 -23.22 22.13
CA ASP A 27 0.24 -23.87 23.42
C ASP A 27 -1.27 -24.07 23.54
N ARG A 28 -1.72 -25.30 23.27
CA ARG A 28 -3.15 -25.62 23.16
C ARG A 28 -3.88 -25.39 24.48
N GLU A 29 -3.31 -25.83 25.59
CA GLU A 29 -3.92 -25.72 26.91
C GLU A 29 -4.01 -24.26 27.34
N ARG A 30 -2.92 -23.49 27.17
CA ARG A 30 -2.91 -22.06 27.49
C ARG A 30 -3.86 -21.27 26.59
N TRP A 31 -3.95 -21.61 25.30
CA TRP A 31 -4.86 -20.96 24.37
C TRP A 31 -6.32 -21.26 24.71
N GLU A 32 -6.66 -22.52 24.98
CA GLU A 32 -8.00 -22.92 25.42
C GLU A 32 -8.39 -22.20 26.72
N ALA A 33 -7.50 -22.14 27.72
CA ALA A 33 -7.75 -21.40 28.96
C ALA A 33 -7.98 -19.90 28.73
N ILE A 34 -7.24 -19.27 27.81
CA ILE A 34 -7.43 -17.86 27.42
C ILE A 34 -8.81 -17.67 26.78
N ILE A 35 -9.18 -18.52 25.82
CA ILE A 35 -10.45 -18.40 25.10
C ILE A 35 -11.63 -18.65 26.04
N THR A 36 -11.58 -19.68 26.88
CA THR A 36 -12.63 -19.98 27.86
C THR A 36 -12.88 -18.79 28.79
N ARG A 37 -11.82 -18.18 29.33
CA ARG A 37 -11.93 -17.00 30.21
C ARG A 37 -12.58 -15.80 29.51
N ILE A 38 -12.19 -15.51 28.27
CA ILE A 38 -12.73 -14.36 27.54
C ILE A 38 -14.17 -14.63 27.06
N SER A 39 -14.50 -15.89 26.75
CA SER A 39 -15.85 -16.29 26.34
C SER A 39 -16.85 -16.13 27.49
N GLY A 40 -16.48 -16.53 28.70
CA GLY A 40 -17.32 -16.32 29.89
C GLY A 40 -17.67 -14.85 30.11
N TRP A 41 -16.75 -13.91 29.81
CA TRP A 41 -17.03 -12.48 29.90
C TRP A 41 -17.98 -11.94 28.81
N ALA A 42 -18.11 -12.63 27.68
CA ALA A 42 -19.03 -12.25 26.61
C ALA A 42 -20.48 -12.59 26.99
N ASP A 43 -20.68 -13.70 27.70
CA ASP A 43 -21.99 -14.16 28.17
C ASP A 43 -22.54 -13.24 29.29
N GLU A 44 -21.66 -12.66 30.12
CA GLU A 44 -22.00 -11.72 31.20
C GLU A 44 -22.29 -10.27 30.72
N ARG A 45 -22.54 -10.04 29.42
CA ARG A 45 -22.77 -8.72 28.77
C ARG A 45 -21.66 -7.67 28.98
N SER A 46 -20.55 -8.01 29.62
CA SER A 46 -19.46 -7.09 29.96
C SER A 46 -18.39 -6.99 28.86
N PHE A 47 -18.39 -7.92 27.90
CA PHE A 47 -17.42 -7.96 26.81
C PHE A 47 -18.09 -7.86 25.43
N PRO A 48 -17.81 -6.81 24.62
CA PRO A 48 -18.42 -6.68 23.29
C PRO A 48 -18.07 -7.85 22.36
N ALA A 49 -19.08 -8.46 21.72
CA ALA A 49 -18.91 -9.60 20.80
C ALA A 49 -17.88 -9.33 19.68
N GLU A 50 -17.85 -8.11 19.16
CA GLU A 50 -16.91 -7.68 18.12
C GLU A 50 -15.45 -7.67 18.61
N LYS A 51 -15.23 -7.39 19.91
CA LYS A 51 -13.91 -7.45 20.54
C LYS A 51 -13.42 -8.89 20.68
N LEU A 52 -14.33 -9.83 20.99
CA LEU A 52 -14.03 -11.26 21.07
C LEU A 52 -13.66 -11.82 19.70
N LYS A 53 -14.44 -11.47 18.68
CA LYS A 53 -14.17 -11.84 17.29
C LYS A 53 -12.77 -11.40 16.85
N ARG A 54 -12.40 -10.14 17.14
CA ARG A 54 -11.05 -9.59 16.82
C ARG A 54 -9.93 -10.25 17.62
N PHE A 55 -10.17 -10.61 18.88
CA PHE A 55 -9.16 -11.26 19.71
C PHE A 55 -8.86 -12.68 19.21
N ARG A 56 -9.87 -13.40 18.73
CA ARG A 56 -9.77 -14.76 18.18
C ARG A 56 -9.25 -14.81 16.75
N ALA A 57 -9.21 -13.68 16.05
CA ALA A 57 -8.88 -13.65 14.63
C ALA A 57 -7.45 -14.16 14.37
N ASP A 58 -7.32 -15.10 13.43
CA ASP A 58 -6.04 -15.68 13.03
C ASP A 58 -5.18 -14.68 12.24
N SER A 59 -5.83 -13.68 11.63
CA SER A 59 -5.23 -12.56 10.93
C SER A 59 -5.86 -11.25 11.39
N ILE A 60 -5.17 -10.14 11.18
CA ILE A 60 -5.74 -8.82 11.43
C ILE A 60 -6.87 -8.62 10.41
N PRO A 61 -8.14 -8.47 10.83
CA PRO A 61 -9.22 -8.18 9.89
C PRO A 61 -8.92 -6.89 9.13
N GLU A 62 -9.29 -6.82 7.84
CA GLU A 62 -9.15 -5.61 7.02
C GLU A 62 -9.85 -4.37 7.63
N ASP A 63 -10.72 -4.57 8.62
CA ASP A 63 -11.40 -3.55 9.42
C ASP A 63 -10.48 -2.55 10.17
N PHE A 64 -9.14 -2.67 10.07
CA PHE A 64 -8.24 -1.55 10.42
C PHE A 64 -8.51 -0.29 9.57
N VAL A 65 -9.22 -0.46 8.44
CA VAL A 65 -9.78 0.59 7.57
C VAL A 65 -10.81 1.49 8.28
N ASN A 66 -11.38 1.10 9.44
CA ASN A 66 -12.39 1.92 10.13
C ASN A 66 -11.90 3.29 10.61
N ARG A 67 -10.59 3.51 10.78
CA ARG A 67 -10.05 4.86 11.06
C ARG A 67 -10.34 5.83 9.91
N GLN A 68 -10.28 5.36 8.67
CA GLN A 68 -10.59 6.18 7.50
C GLN A 68 -12.10 6.52 7.43
N LEU A 69 -12.98 5.70 8.00
CA LEU A 69 -14.43 5.98 8.00
C LEU A 69 -14.82 7.15 8.93
N THR A 70 -14.19 7.28 10.09
CA THR A 70 -14.42 8.46 10.96
C THR A 70 -13.89 9.74 10.32
N ASP A 71 -12.69 9.67 9.73
CA ASP A 71 -12.05 10.81 9.07
C ASP A 71 -12.83 11.26 7.83
N THR A 72 -13.36 10.34 7.02
CA THR A 72 -14.20 10.65 5.86
C THR A 72 -15.54 11.30 6.27
N GLY A 73 -16.15 10.86 7.37
CA GLY A 73 -17.37 11.49 7.90
C GLY A 73 -17.14 12.92 8.42
N TRP A 74 -16.00 13.18 9.07
CA TRP A 74 -15.61 14.53 9.46
C TRP A 74 -15.29 15.42 8.24
N ALA A 75 -14.55 14.89 7.25
CA ALA A 75 -14.22 15.61 6.04
C ALA A 75 -15.46 16.03 5.25
N ALA A 76 -16.44 15.11 5.09
CA ALA A 76 -17.69 15.41 4.41
C ALA A 76 -18.49 16.52 5.11
N ARG A 77 -18.61 16.47 6.45
CA ARG A 77 -19.27 17.54 7.23
C ARG A 77 -18.57 18.89 7.11
N SER A 78 -17.24 18.88 7.16
CA SER A 78 -16.43 20.11 7.05
C SER A 78 -16.49 20.72 5.66
N ALA A 79 -16.48 19.88 4.61
CA ALA A 79 -16.68 20.31 3.23
C ALA A 79 -18.08 20.91 3.04
N ALA A 80 -19.13 20.22 3.49
CA ALA A 80 -20.50 20.71 3.40
C ALA A 80 -20.69 22.04 4.15
N ALA A 81 -20.12 22.18 5.35
CA ALA A 81 -20.16 23.43 6.11
C ALA A 81 -19.46 24.58 5.36
N SER A 82 -18.31 24.31 4.72
CA SER A 82 -17.59 25.30 3.91
C SER A 82 -18.40 25.70 2.66
N LEU A 83 -18.95 24.73 1.94
CA LEU A 83 -19.75 24.96 0.74
C LEU A 83 -21.02 25.76 1.06
N ARG A 84 -21.71 25.48 2.16
CA ARG A 84 -22.90 26.24 2.61
C ARG A 84 -22.61 27.71 2.91
N ARG A 85 -21.36 28.07 3.24
CA ARG A 85 -20.97 29.47 3.42
C ARG A 85 -20.79 30.19 2.09
N LEU A 86 -20.32 29.49 1.06
CA LEU A 86 -20.13 30.03 -0.29
C LEU A 86 -21.44 30.08 -1.07
N TRP A 87 -22.31 29.09 -0.85
CA TRP A 87 -23.64 28.98 -1.44
C TRP A 87 -24.68 28.94 -0.32
N PRO A 88 -24.98 30.11 0.30
CA PRO A 88 -26.01 30.19 1.31
C PRO A 88 -27.39 29.92 0.70
N ASP A 89 -28.30 29.46 1.55
CA ASP A 89 -29.71 29.36 1.17
C ASP A 89 -30.26 30.76 0.92
N THR A 90 -30.63 31.04 -0.34
CA THR A 90 -31.07 32.38 -0.79
C THR A 90 -32.59 32.49 -0.92
N GLY A 91 -33.34 31.48 -0.48
CA GLY A 91 -34.74 31.63 -0.11
C GLY A 91 -35.71 31.99 -1.25
N ALA A 92 -36.24 30.95 -1.91
CA ALA A 92 -37.61 30.96 -2.45
C ALA A 92 -38.39 29.69 -2.04
N THR A 93 -37.69 28.58 -1.75
CA THR A 93 -38.28 27.27 -1.40
C THR A 93 -37.86 26.73 -0.02
N GLY A 94 -36.93 27.41 0.70
CA GLY A 94 -36.40 26.94 1.99
C GLY A 94 -35.42 25.77 1.88
N GLU A 95 -34.82 25.57 0.70
CA GLU A 95 -33.93 24.45 0.39
C GLU A 95 -32.54 24.96 -0.02
N GLY A 96 -31.56 24.84 0.88
CA GLY A 96 -30.19 25.24 0.58
C GLY A 96 -29.51 24.33 -0.46
N PRO A 97 -28.67 24.88 -1.37
CA PRO A 97 -28.11 24.18 -2.54
C PRO A 97 -27.07 23.09 -2.22
N VAL A 98 -26.76 22.85 -0.94
CA VAL A 98 -25.70 21.94 -0.50
C VAL A 98 -26.24 20.89 0.47
N GLU A 99 -26.42 19.69 -0.06
CA GLU A 99 -26.87 18.52 0.68
C GLU A 99 -25.77 17.47 0.88
N THR A 100 -25.96 16.62 1.88
CA THR A 100 -25.07 15.48 2.14
C THR A 100 -25.88 14.21 2.19
N VAL A 101 -25.45 13.20 1.45
CA VAL A 101 -26.10 11.89 1.39
C VAL A 101 -25.34 10.90 2.29
N ARG A 102 -26.08 10.07 3.03
CA ARG A 102 -25.48 8.97 3.82
C ARG A 102 -25.01 7.86 2.88
N GLY A 103 -23.82 7.30 3.10
CA GLY A 103 -23.28 6.25 2.23
C GLY A 103 -24.15 4.99 2.11
N GLN A 104 -24.95 4.66 3.14
CA GLN A 104 -25.95 3.58 3.07
C GLN A 104 -27.01 3.85 2.00
N MET A 105 -27.42 5.11 1.84
CA MET A 105 -28.39 5.53 0.83
C MET A 105 -27.81 5.39 -0.58
N THR A 106 -26.58 5.84 -0.77
CA THR A 106 -25.84 5.66 -2.03
C THR A 106 -25.72 4.18 -2.40
N ALA A 107 -25.40 3.31 -1.43
CA ALA A 107 -25.29 1.87 -1.67
C ALA A 107 -26.64 1.24 -2.06
N LEU A 108 -27.73 1.66 -1.42
CA LEU A 108 -29.08 1.19 -1.74
C LEU A 108 -29.50 1.63 -3.15
N MET A 109 -29.36 2.91 -3.48
CA MET A 109 -29.76 3.43 -4.79
C MET A 109 -28.95 2.81 -5.92
N ARG A 110 -27.63 2.65 -5.72
CA ARG A 110 -26.79 1.97 -6.70
C ARG A 110 -27.25 0.53 -6.97
N ARG A 111 -27.83 -0.15 -5.97
CA ARG A 111 -28.44 -1.48 -6.15
C ARG A 111 -29.77 -1.39 -6.89
N LEU A 112 -30.68 -0.49 -6.49
CA LEU A 112 -31.99 -0.34 -7.12
C LEU A 112 -31.89 0.07 -8.59
N TRP A 113 -30.90 0.90 -8.93
CA TRP A 113 -30.65 1.31 -10.32
C TRP A 113 -29.76 0.35 -11.10
N GLU A 114 -29.42 -0.81 -10.53
CA GLU A 114 -28.60 -1.84 -11.18
C GLU A 114 -27.28 -1.26 -11.72
N LEU A 115 -26.54 -0.55 -10.87
CA LEU A 115 -25.25 0.07 -11.22
C LEU A 115 -24.06 -0.63 -10.52
N ASN A 116 -24.29 -1.66 -9.70
CA ASN A 116 -23.24 -2.35 -8.94
C ASN A 116 -22.28 -3.14 -9.83
N ASP A 117 -22.82 -3.70 -10.91
CA ASP A 117 -22.19 -4.63 -11.84
C ASP A 117 -21.56 -3.94 -13.06
N LEU A 118 -21.61 -2.61 -13.13
CA LEU A 118 -20.96 -1.85 -14.20
C LEU A 118 -19.43 -2.05 -14.28
N LEU A 119 -18.82 -2.50 -13.18
CA LEU A 119 -17.37 -2.73 -13.06
C LEU A 119 -17.06 -4.15 -12.59
N SER A 120 -18.05 -5.05 -12.54
CA SER A 120 -17.89 -6.41 -12.03
C SER A 120 -18.71 -7.39 -12.88
N ASP A 121 -18.10 -8.51 -13.27
CA ASP A 121 -18.80 -9.56 -14.03
C ASP A 121 -19.71 -10.41 -13.11
N ASP A 122 -19.59 -10.28 -11.79
CA ASP A 122 -20.24 -11.11 -10.76
C ASP A 122 -21.42 -10.44 -10.03
N GLY A 123 -21.82 -9.23 -10.44
CA GLY A 123 -22.96 -8.53 -9.84
C GLY A 123 -22.68 -7.82 -8.51
N GLN A 124 -21.45 -7.89 -7.99
CA GLN A 124 -21.05 -7.32 -6.69
C GLN A 124 -20.27 -6.00 -6.84
N LYS A 125 -20.26 -5.16 -5.79
CA LYS A 125 -19.45 -3.93 -5.81
C LYS A 125 -17.97 -4.28 -5.98
N ASN A 126 -17.42 -4.06 -7.17
CA ASN A 126 -16.00 -4.22 -7.40
C ASN A 126 -15.22 -3.05 -6.79
N ARG A 127 -14.63 -3.28 -5.61
CA ARG A 127 -13.73 -2.30 -4.95
C ARG A 127 -12.32 -2.32 -5.52
N ASP A 128 -12.03 -3.27 -6.41
CA ASP A 128 -10.74 -3.44 -7.08
C ASP A 128 -10.57 -2.52 -8.29
N ASP A 129 -11.57 -1.69 -8.59
CA ASP A 129 -11.51 -0.67 -9.65
C ASP A 129 -11.86 0.72 -9.09
N HIS A 130 -10.93 1.68 -9.15
CA HIS A 130 -11.10 3.06 -8.67
C HIS A 130 -12.30 3.79 -9.27
N ARG A 131 -12.75 3.41 -10.47
CA ARG A 131 -13.89 4.05 -11.15
C ARG A 131 -15.21 3.84 -10.43
N HIS A 132 -15.30 2.93 -9.46
CA HIS A 132 -16.49 2.78 -8.63
C HIS A 132 -16.84 4.06 -7.86
N HIS A 133 -15.86 4.93 -7.58
CA HIS A 133 -16.10 6.25 -6.99
C HIS A 133 -16.89 7.18 -7.92
N ALA A 134 -16.69 7.08 -9.24
CA ALA A 134 -17.46 7.84 -10.21
C ALA A 134 -18.92 7.35 -10.28
N VAL A 135 -19.15 6.04 -10.15
CA VAL A 135 -20.50 5.46 -10.03
C VAL A 135 -21.18 5.94 -8.75
N ASP A 136 -20.47 5.91 -7.62
CA ASP A 136 -21.00 6.44 -6.35
C ASP A 136 -21.33 7.94 -6.46
N ALA A 137 -20.50 8.73 -7.16
CA ALA A 137 -20.76 10.15 -7.40
C ALA A 137 -21.97 10.41 -8.31
N LEU A 138 -22.14 9.62 -9.38
CA LEU A 138 -23.34 9.65 -10.22
C LEU A 138 -24.60 9.43 -9.39
N VAL A 139 -24.56 8.42 -8.51
CA VAL A 139 -25.70 8.10 -7.63
C VAL A 139 -26.02 9.25 -6.67
N VAL A 140 -25.00 9.85 -6.06
CA VAL A 140 -25.17 11.01 -5.19
C VAL A 140 -25.74 12.21 -5.95
N ALA A 141 -25.32 12.43 -7.20
CA ALA A 141 -25.80 13.54 -8.02
C ALA A 141 -27.27 13.38 -8.46
N CYS A 142 -27.73 12.14 -8.62
CA CYS A 142 -29.12 11.84 -9.01
C CYS A 142 -30.06 11.65 -7.81
N LEU A 143 -29.53 11.65 -6.59
CA LEU A 143 -30.33 11.49 -5.38
C LEU A 143 -30.99 12.82 -5.02
N ASP A 144 -32.32 12.85 -5.08
CA ASP A 144 -33.09 13.97 -4.58
C ASP A 144 -33.48 13.79 -3.10
N ARG A 145 -33.85 14.90 -2.47
CA ARG A 145 -34.28 14.96 -1.07
C ARG A 145 -35.55 14.14 -0.83
N ARG A 146 -36.46 14.08 -1.81
CA ARG A 146 -37.76 13.38 -1.70
C ARG A 146 -37.57 11.86 -1.62
N ALA A 147 -36.75 11.29 -2.50
CA ALA A 147 -36.36 9.89 -2.49
C ALA A 147 -35.63 9.54 -1.19
N THR A 148 -34.72 10.42 -0.74
CA THR A 148 -33.99 10.23 0.52
C THR A 148 -34.93 10.23 1.73
N GLN A 149 -35.90 11.15 1.79
CA GLN A 149 -36.91 11.20 2.85
C GLN A 149 -37.86 10.00 2.79
N ALA A 150 -38.38 9.65 1.62
CA ALA A 150 -39.30 8.52 1.43
C ALA A 150 -38.68 7.21 1.94
N LEU A 151 -37.41 6.97 1.63
CA LEU A 151 -36.68 5.83 2.16
C LEU A 151 -36.44 5.97 3.65
N GLY A 152 -36.01 7.14 4.13
CA GLY A 152 -35.81 7.37 5.56
C GLY A 152 -37.04 7.01 6.39
N THR A 153 -38.22 7.44 5.93
CA THR A 153 -39.52 7.10 6.51
C THR A 153 -39.80 5.61 6.45
N TYR A 154 -39.61 4.96 5.29
CA TYR A 154 -39.80 3.52 5.14
C TYR A 154 -38.90 2.71 6.09
N TRP A 155 -37.60 3.01 6.16
CA TRP A 155 -36.67 2.29 7.02
C TRP A 155 -36.93 2.50 8.50
N ALA A 156 -37.40 3.69 8.92
CA ALA A 156 -37.81 3.94 10.30
C ALA A 156 -39.09 3.16 10.68
N ALA A 157 -39.99 2.97 9.71
CA ALA A 157 -41.27 2.29 9.88
C ALA A 157 -41.19 0.76 9.68
N ARG A 158 -40.13 0.25 9.04
CA ARG A 158 -39.99 -1.17 8.68
C ARG A 158 -39.97 -2.12 9.89
N ASP A 159 -39.47 -1.66 11.02
CA ASP A 159 -39.41 -2.47 12.26
C ASP A 159 -40.68 -2.30 13.13
N THR A 160 -41.68 -1.54 12.66
CA THR A 160 -43.00 -1.40 13.30
C THR A 160 -44.07 -2.12 12.45
N PRO A 161 -44.54 -3.31 12.85
CA PRO A 161 -45.46 -4.14 12.07
C PRO A 161 -46.78 -3.46 11.68
N GLU A 162 -47.18 -2.43 12.44
CA GLU A 162 -48.45 -1.71 12.33
C GLU A 162 -48.38 -0.48 11.41
N SER A 163 -47.19 -0.14 10.88
CA SER A 163 -46.95 1.16 10.24
C SER A 163 -47.65 1.36 8.89
N GLY A 164 -48.02 0.27 8.19
CA GLY A 164 -48.68 0.33 6.87
C GLY A 164 -47.85 0.99 5.76
N VAL A 165 -46.58 1.33 6.02
CA VAL A 165 -45.71 2.05 5.06
C VAL A 165 -45.21 1.08 4.00
N ARG A 166 -45.54 1.35 2.74
CA ARG A 166 -45.06 0.56 1.60
C ARG A 166 -43.63 0.92 1.22
N GLU A 167 -42.90 -0.05 0.70
CA GLU A 167 -41.58 0.20 0.11
C GLU A 167 -41.69 1.21 -1.04
N PRO A 168 -40.96 2.34 -1.00
CA PRO A 168 -41.06 3.35 -2.03
C PRO A 168 -40.44 2.85 -3.34
N VAL A 169 -41.21 2.94 -4.43
CA VAL A 169 -40.69 2.70 -5.78
C VAL A 169 -39.93 3.95 -6.22
N ILE A 170 -38.61 3.81 -6.36
CA ILE A 170 -37.75 4.90 -6.83
C ILE A 170 -37.38 4.60 -8.27
N PRO A 171 -37.94 5.35 -9.24
CA PRO A 171 -37.61 5.14 -10.64
C PRO A 171 -36.13 5.46 -10.90
N ARG A 172 -35.62 4.94 -12.01
CA ARG A 172 -34.32 5.37 -12.52
C ARG A 172 -34.40 6.86 -12.86
N PRO A 173 -33.32 7.64 -12.65
CA PRO A 173 -33.29 9.06 -13.00
C PRO A 173 -33.62 9.32 -14.48
N TRP A 174 -33.17 8.43 -15.37
CA TRP A 174 -33.61 8.35 -16.76
C TRP A 174 -33.45 6.91 -17.29
N PRO A 175 -34.12 6.53 -18.39
CA PRO A 175 -34.17 5.14 -18.87
C PRO A 175 -32.79 4.53 -19.18
N SER A 176 -31.91 5.29 -19.84
CA SER A 176 -30.59 4.83 -20.33
C SER A 176 -29.42 5.02 -19.35
N ILE A 177 -29.70 5.29 -18.06
CA ILE A 177 -28.65 5.62 -17.07
C ILE A 177 -27.53 4.58 -17.01
N ARG A 178 -27.88 3.30 -17.18
CA ARG A 178 -26.93 2.20 -17.11
C ARG A 178 -26.00 2.21 -18.32
N GLU A 179 -26.56 2.35 -19.53
CA GLU A 179 -25.82 2.40 -20.79
C GLU A 179 -24.93 3.64 -20.86
N ASP A 180 -25.46 4.79 -20.43
CA ASP A 180 -24.73 6.06 -20.38
C ASP A 180 -23.57 5.99 -19.39
N ALA A 181 -23.81 5.47 -18.18
CA ALA A 181 -22.77 5.27 -17.17
C ALA A 181 -21.69 4.30 -17.68
N ALA A 182 -22.07 3.16 -18.24
CA ALA A 182 -21.15 2.18 -18.81
C ALA A 182 -20.28 2.80 -19.92
N SER A 183 -20.89 3.58 -20.82
CA SER A 183 -20.19 4.27 -21.90
C SER A 183 -19.16 5.26 -21.37
N ARG A 184 -19.53 6.07 -20.38
CA ARG A 184 -18.61 7.05 -19.76
C ARG A 184 -17.46 6.37 -19.02
N LEU A 185 -17.73 5.30 -18.26
CA LEU A 185 -16.73 4.55 -17.50
C LEU A 185 -15.64 3.92 -18.38
N ARG A 186 -15.96 3.52 -19.62
CA ARG A 186 -14.98 3.00 -20.60
C ARG A 186 -13.92 4.03 -21.00
N SER A 187 -14.31 5.31 -21.04
CA SER A 187 -13.42 6.42 -21.41
C SER A 187 -12.79 7.15 -20.23
N LEU A 188 -13.21 6.82 -18.99
CA LEU A 188 -12.82 7.55 -17.79
C LEU A 188 -11.37 7.22 -17.42
N VAL A 189 -10.55 8.27 -17.29
CA VAL A 189 -9.18 8.16 -16.78
C VAL A 189 -9.13 8.64 -15.33
N VAL A 190 -8.61 7.79 -14.45
CA VAL A 190 -8.49 8.07 -13.02
C VAL A 190 -7.25 8.94 -12.80
N SER A 191 -7.45 10.10 -12.18
CA SER A 191 -6.36 11.00 -11.82
C SER A 191 -5.67 10.56 -10.53
N HIS A 192 -4.34 10.48 -10.57
CA HIS A 192 -3.51 10.18 -9.41
C HIS A 192 -2.64 11.38 -9.06
N LYS A 193 -2.60 11.74 -7.78
CA LYS A 193 -1.78 12.85 -7.32
C LYS A 193 -0.31 12.50 -7.44
N VAL A 194 0.45 13.32 -8.15
CA VAL A 194 1.92 13.20 -8.23
C VAL A 194 2.53 13.53 -6.86
N THR A 195 3.11 12.53 -6.21
CA THR A 195 3.77 12.67 -4.89
C THR A 195 5.29 12.63 -5.00
N GLY A 196 5.81 11.97 -6.03
CA GLY A 196 7.23 11.67 -6.19
C GLY A 196 8.13 12.88 -6.40
N ARG A 197 7.60 14.02 -6.87
CA ARG A 197 8.37 15.27 -7.05
C ARG A 197 8.72 15.98 -5.74
N LYS A 198 8.20 15.53 -4.60
CA LYS A 198 8.49 16.12 -3.30
C LYS A 198 9.87 15.69 -2.79
N LEU A 199 10.65 16.65 -2.33
CA LEU A 199 11.97 16.43 -1.70
C LEU A 199 11.91 16.26 -0.17
N SER A 200 10.81 15.66 0.30
CA SER A 200 10.52 15.42 1.71
C SER A 200 10.26 13.94 1.94
N GLY A 201 10.94 13.35 2.93
CA GLY A 201 10.74 11.94 3.29
C GLY A 201 12.01 11.32 3.88
N PRO A 202 11.97 10.03 4.24
CA PRO A 202 13.12 9.31 4.77
C PRO A 202 14.26 9.26 3.74
N LEU A 203 15.42 9.81 4.10
CA LEU A 203 16.60 9.88 3.20
C LEU A 203 17.38 8.56 3.18
N HIS A 204 17.33 7.80 4.26
CA HIS A 204 17.94 6.48 4.43
C HIS A 204 17.06 5.59 5.30
N LYS A 205 17.34 4.29 5.31
CA LYS A 205 16.75 3.33 6.24
C LYS A 205 17.36 3.51 7.63
N GLU A 206 16.61 3.13 8.66
CA GLU A 206 17.04 3.26 10.06
C GLU A 206 18.07 2.18 10.49
N THR A 207 18.19 1.10 9.71
CA THR A 207 19.11 0.01 10.06
C THR A 207 20.54 0.39 9.69
N VAL A 208 21.40 0.49 10.70
CA VAL A 208 22.84 0.67 10.57
C VAL A 208 23.52 -0.68 10.45
N TYR A 209 24.44 -0.78 9.50
CA TYR A 209 25.28 -1.94 9.24
C TYR A 209 26.74 -1.59 9.53
N GLY A 210 27.49 -2.54 10.09
CA GLY A 210 28.94 -2.45 10.19
C GLY A 210 29.61 -2.81 8.87
N ASP A 211 30.66 -2.09 8.48
CA ASP A 211 31.46 -2.44 7.31
C ASP A 211 32.41 -3.60 7.61
N THR A 212 32.65 -4.46 6.62
CA THR A 212 33.64 -5.54 6.72
C THR A 212 34.95 -5.22 6.05
N GLY A 213 35.01 -4.27 5.10
CA GLY A 213 36.19 -4.15 4.24
C GLY A 213 36.11 -4.94 2.95
N GLU A 214 35.20 -5.91 2.86
CA GLU A 214 35.26 -6.96 1.83
C GLU A 214 34.28 -6.70 0.68
N ASP A 215 34.83 -6.64 -0.53
CA ASP A 215 34.08 -6.52 -1.76
C ASP A 215 33.87 -7.90 -2.41
N VAL A 216 32.71 -8.07 -3.04
CA VAL A 216 32.32 -9.28 -3.74
C VAL A 216 31.71 -8.91 -5.08
N ILE A 217 32.20 -9.50 -6.16
CA ILE A 217 31.63 -9.32 -7.49
C ILE A 217 30.61 -10.43 -7.74
N LYS A 218 29.36 -10.07 -8.05
CA LYS A 218 28.32 -11.02 -8.46
C LYS A 218 27.77 -10.60 -9.80
N LYS A 219 27.93 -11.45 -10.83
CA LYS A 219 27.49 -11.19 -12.21
C LYS A 219 28.00 -9.85 -12.77
N GLY A 220 29.27 -9.52 -12.50
CA GLY A 220 29.90 -8.27 -12.96
C GLY A 220 29.52 -7.02 -12.17
N VAL A 221 28.69 -7.12 -11.12
CA VAL A 221 28.30 -6.00 -10.27
C VAL A 221 29.04 -6.07 -8.94
N LEU A 222 29.60 -4.94 -8.49
CA LEU A 222 30.30 -4.79 -7.22
C LEU A 222 29.30 -4.73 -6.04
N TYR A 223 29.55 -5.57 -5.04
CA TYR A 223 28.84 -5.57 -3.76
C TYR A 223 29.85 -5.44 -2.62
N ARG A 224 29.44 -4.80 -1.52
CA ARG A 224 30.13 -4.75 -0.24
C ARG A 224 29.49 -5.73 0.73
N ARG A 225 30.28 -6.53 1.43
CA ARG A 225 29.81 -7.29 2.60
C ARG A 225 29.64 -6.33 3.78
N VAL A 226 28.45 -6.33 4.36
CA VAL A 226 28.11 -5.52 5.54
C VAL A 226 27.50 -6.40 6.62
N VAL A 227 27.55 -5.98 7.88
CA VAL A 227 27.10 -6.80 9.01
C VAL A 227 25.95 -6.12 9.74
N GLY A 228 24.81 -6.80 9.78
CA GLY A 228 23.66 -6.40 10.59
C GLY A 228 23.48 -7.30 11.81
N ARG A 229 22.63 -6.89 12.75
CA ARG A 229 22.14 -7.76 13.83
C ARG A 229 20.72 -8.22 13.51
N LYS A 230 20.49 -9.53 13.50
CA LYS A 230 19.17 -10.13 13.30
C LYS A 230 18.79 -11.00 14.49
N SER A 231 17.50 -11.02 14.84
CA SER A 231 16.98 -11.97 15.84
C SER A 231 17.10 -13.40 15.30
N VAL A 232 17.49 -14.35 16.15
CA VAL A 232 17.54 -15.77 15.76
C VAL A 232 16.16 -16.28 15.34
N ALA A 233 15.11 -15.85 16.03
CA ALA A 233 13.72 -16.16 15.69
C ALA A 233 13.25 -15.56 14.34
N GLY A 234 14.00 -14.58 13.80
CA GLY A 234 13.74 -13.97 12.49
C GLY A 234 14.55 -14.58 11.35
N LEU A 235 15.40 -15.58 11.62
CA LEU A 235 16.15 -16.28 10.59
C LEU A 235 15.21 -17.16 9.74
N THR A 236 15.54 -17.30 8.47
CA THR A 236 14.78 -18.13 7.51
C THR A 236 15.64 -19.28 7.03
N ASP A 237 15.01 -20.36 6.56
CA ASP A 237 15.72 -21.56 6.06
C ASP A 237 16.75 -21.20 4.98
N ASN A 238 16.39 -20.29 4.08
CA ASN A 238 17.27 -19.85 3.00
C ASN A 238 18.51 -19.08 3.48
N GLU A 239 18.48 -18.54 4.70
CA GLU A 239 19.62 -17.83 5.31
C GLU A 239 20.58 -18.76 6.03
N LEU A 240 20.21 -20.03 6.20
CA LEU A 240 20.96 -21.02 6.97
C LEU A 240 21.53 -22.16 6.09
N LYS A 241 21.31 -22.11 4.78
CA LYS A 241 21.87 -23.08 3.83
C LYS A 241 23.37 -22.83 3.61
N GLU A 242 24.17 -23.90 3.70
CA GLU A 242 25.64 -23.89 3.59
C GLU A 242 26.18 -23.20 2.32
N ASN A 243 25.45 -23.30 1.20
CA ASN A 243 25.88 -22.76 -0.10
C ASN A 243 25.66 -21.24 -0.29
N ARG A 244 25.14 -20.52 0.72
CA ARG A 244 24.98 -19.06 0.67
C ARG A 244 25.80 -18.42 1.77
N ASP A 245 27.11 -18.30 1.55
CA ASP A 245 28.02 -17.44 2.33
C ASP A 245 27.63 -17.39 3.83
N ASN A 246 27.73 -18.52 4.54
CA ASN A 246 27.77 -18.62 6.01
C ASN A 246 27.28 -17.37 6.76
N ARG A 247 25.97 -17.15 6.71
CA ARG A 247 25.41 -15.81 6.95
C ARG A 247 25.66 -15.33 8.37
N ILE A 248 25.70 -16.23 9.35
CA ILE A 248 26.13 -15.88 10.71
C ILE A 248 27.66 -15.74 10.71
N ARG A 249 28.14 -14.53 11.03
CA ARG A 249 29.56 -14.17 10.94
C ARG A 249 30.45 -15.05 11.84
N ASP A 250 29.96 -15.43 13.00
CA ASP A 250 30.69 -16.22 13.99
C ASP A 250 30.43 -17.72 13.79
N GLU A 251 31.49 -18.49 13.59
CA GLU A 251 31.44 -19.93 13.30
C GLU A 251 30.80 -20.72 14.44
N ARG A 252 31.25 -20.49 15.67
CA ARG A 252 30.79 -21.23 16.84
C ARG A 252 29.31 -20.95 17.12
N VAL A 253 28.91 -19.69 16.99
CA VAL A 253 27.50 -19.30 17.12
C VAL A 253 26.66 -19.96 16.02
N ARG A 254 27.18 -20.10 14.80
CA ARG A 254 26.48 -20.75 13.70
C ARG A 254 26.22 -22.23 13.99
N GLU A 255 27.22 -22.96 14.46
CA GLU A 255 27.09 -24.36 14.88
C GLU A 255 26.03 -24.52 15.97
N ILE A 256 26.11 -23.69 17.02
CA ILE A 256 25.15 -23.73 18.14
C ILE A 256 23.72 -23.50 17.64
N VAL A 257 23.54 -22.50 16.77
CA VAL A 257 22.24 -22.17 16.18
C VAL A 257 21.72 -23.30 15.29
N ALA A 258 22.58 -23.91 14.46
CA ALA A 258 22.22 -25.03 13.60
C ALA A 258 21.81 -26.27 14.41
N SER A 259 22.60 -26.64 15.42
CA SER A 259 22.30 -27.75 16.33
C SER A 259 20.99 -27.54 17.08
N HIS A 260 20.73 -26.30 17.53
CA HIS A 260 19.47 -25.96 18.19
C HIS A 260 18.27 -26.08 17.24
N ILE A 261 18.41 -25.68 15.98
CA ILE A 261 17.34 -25.84 14.98
C ILE A 261 17.09 -27.31 14.70
N ALA A 262 18.13 -28.12 14.54
CA ALA A 262 18.01 -29.56 14.31
C ALA A 262 17.28 -30.25 15.47
N ALA A 263 17.63 -29.91 16.71
CA ALA A 263 17.00 -30.47 17.91
C ALA A 263 15.52 -30.06 18.07
N ASN A 264 15.12 -28.89 17.56
CA ASN A 264 13.78 -28.32 17.76
C ASN A 264 12.94 -28.31 16.46
N GLY A 265 12.89 -29.46 15.77
CA GLY A 265 11.97 -29.69 14.65
C GLY A 265 12.43 -29.15 13.29
N GLY A 266 13.72 -28.81 13.15
CA GLY A 266 14.40 -28.56 11.88
C GLY A 266 13.99 -27.27 11.15
N LYS A 267 13.10 -26.44 11.74
CA LYS A 267 12.61 -25.20 11.12
C LYS A 267 12.83 -24.00 12.06
N PRO A 268 13.52 -22.94 11.65
CA PRO A 268 13.79 -21.72 12.43
C PRO A 268 12.54 -21.13 13.08
N LYS A 269 11.43 -21.03 12.33
CA LYS A 269 10.17 -20.47 12.86
C LYS A 269 9.60 -21.22 14.07
N LYS A 270 9.93 -22.51 14.21
CA LYS A 270 9.48 -23.36 15.32
C LYS A 270 10.56 -23.55 16.37
N ALA A 271 11.83 -23.61 15.93
CA ALA A 271 12.96 -23.92 16.78
C ALA A 271 13.19 -22.89 17.89
N PHE A 272 12.96 -21.60 17.61
CA PHE A 272 13.27 -20.53 18.55
C PHE A 272 12.12 -20.19 19.52
N ALA A 273 11.32 -21.19 19.92
CA ALA A 273 10.46 -21.06 21.10
C ALA A 273 11.30 -20.95 22.39
N THR A 274 12.43 -21.67 22.42
CA THR A 274 13.52 -21.49 23.37
C THR A 274 14.73 -20.88 22.64
N PHE A 275 15.70 -20.32 23.37
CA PHE A 275 16.89 -19.72 22.76
C PHE A 275 18.13 -20.59 23.00
N PRO A 276 19.00 -20.78 22.00
CA PRO A 276 20.27 -21.44 22.21
C PRO A 276 21.15 -20.63 23.18
N ARG A 277 22.04 -21.31 23.92
CA ARG A 277 23.02 -20.68 24.81
C ARG A 277 24.43 -20.89 24.28
N VAL A 278 25.33 -19.95 24.58
CA VAL A 278 26.74 -20.03 24.15
C VAL A 278 27.46 -21.24 24.80
N SER A 279 27.06 -21.57 26.02
CA SER A 279 27.50 -22.75 26.77
C SER A 279 26.35 -23.17 27.70
N GLU A 280 26.47 -24.31 28.39
CA GLU A 280 25.44 -24.86 29.28
C GLU A 280 24.92 -23.82 30.29
N ASN A 281 25.83 -23.06 30.92
CA ASN A 281 25.51 -21.96 31.85
C ASN A 281 25.70 -20.56 31.22
N GLY A 282 25.90 -20.51 29.91
CA GLY A 282 26.20 -19.28 29.18
C GLY A 282 24.97 -18.42 28.88
N PRO A 283 25.19 -17.19 28.38
CA PRO A 283 24.10 -16.30 27.97
C PRO A 283 23.33 -16.87 26.78
N GLU A 284 22.04 -16.51 26.70
CA GLU A 284 21.18 -16.84 25.56
C GLU A 284 21.52 -16.02 24.32
N ILE A 285 21.56 -16.70 23.18
CA ILE A 285 21.78 -16.14 21.86
C ILE A 285 20.43 -15.72 21.29
N ARG A 286 20.02 -14.49 21.58
CA ARG A 286 18.76 -13.92 21.05
C ARG A 286 18.94 -13.23 19.70
N LYS A 287 20.15 -12.71 19.43
CA LYS A 287 20.50 -12.02 18.18
C LYS A 287 21.87 -12.47 17.73
N VAL A 288 22.05 -12.57 16.42
CA VAL A 288 23.30 -12.94 15.77
C VAL A 288 23.73 -11.86 14.79
N ARG A 289 25.04 -11.76 14.58
CA ARG A 289 25.63 -10.91 13.54
C ARG A 289 25.51 -11.64 12.21
N VAL A 290 24.84 -11.01 11.25
CA VAL A 290 24.56 -11.59 9.93
C VAL A 290 25.26 -10.77 8.86
N ILE A 291 26.01 -11.45 7.98
CA ILE A 291 26.59 -10.88 6.78
C ILE A 291 25.49 -10.67 5.75
N ASP A 292 25.42 -9.47 5.22
CA ASP A 292 24.57 -9.09 4.10
C ASP A 292 25.44 -8.54 2.99
N VAL A 293 24.96 -8.61 1.75
CA VAL A 293 25.68 -8.07 0.57
C VAL A 293 24.86 -6.96 -0.04
N ARG A 294 25.45 -5.76 -0.13
CA ARG A 294 24.77 -4.54 -0.61
C ARG A 294 25.62 -3.85 -1.65
N GLN A 295 24.99 -3.25 -2.67
CA GLN A 295 25.75 -2.46 -3.64
C GLN A 295 26.19 -1.15 -2.98
N PRO A 296 27.45 -0.74 -3.10
CA PRO A 296 27.93 0.53 -2.52
C PRO A 296 27.12 1.74 -2.99
N SER A 297 26.65 1.74 -4.24
CA SER A 297 25.86 2.83 -4.85
C SER A 297 24.53 3.12 -4.17
N VAL A 298 23.97 2.16 -3.41
CA VAL A 298 22.70 2.31 -2.67
C VAL A 298 22.90 2.35 -1.16
N MET A 299 24.14 2.58 -0.73
CA MET A 299 24.52 2.75 0.67
C MET A 299 25.11 4.14 0.88
N MET A 300 25.01 4.64 2.11
CA MET A 300 25.75 5.82 2.54
C MET A 300 26.47 5.54 3.85
N GLU A 301 27.65 6.12 3.99
CA GLU A 301 28.39 6.14 5.25
C GLU A 301 27.77 7.17 6.21
N THR A 302 27.80 6.82 7.49
CA THR A 302 27.37 7.64 8.62
C THR A 302 28.44 7.54 9.70
N ALA A 303 28.39 8.41 10.70
CA ALA A 303 29.36 8.40 11.79
C ALA A 303 29.49 7.06 12.54
N THR A 304 28.48 6.18 12.47
CA THR A 304 28.43 4.91 13.23
C THR A 304 28.38 3.67 12.34
N GLY A 305 28.49 3.82 11.01
CA GLY A 305 28.45 2.71 10.06
C GLY A 305 27.75 3.07 8.75
N PHE A 306 27.22 2.07 8.06
CA PHE A 306 26.59 2.22 6.75
C PHE A 306 25.07 2.03 6.82
N VAL A 307 24.31 2.83 6.10
CA VAL A 307 22.85 2.70 5.98
C VAL A 307 22.45 2.59 4.52
N ALA A 308 21.40 1.81 4.25
CA ALA A 308 20.82 1.78 2.91
C ALA A 308 20.07 3.09 2.63
N LEU A 309 20.14 3.57 1.39
CA LEU A 309 19.40 4.75 0.96
C LEU A 309 17.88 4.55 1.11
N GLY A 310 17.17 5.67 1.21
CA GLY A 310 15.75 5.72 1.51
C GLY A 310 14.89 5.37 0.29
N ASN A 311 13.98 6.27 -0.07
CA ASN A 311 13.17 6.10 -1.26
C ASN A 311 13.87 6.70 -2.48
N ASN A 312 13.60 6.15 -3.66
CA ASN A 312 14.01 6.76 -4.93
C ASN A 312 13.08 7.93 -5.28
N HIS A 313 13.67 9.05 -5.68
CA HIS A 313 12.94 10.26 -6.09
C HIS A 313 12.39 10.10 -7.51
N HIS A 314 13.25 9.71 -8.46
CA HIS A 314 12.87 9.47 -9.85
C HIS A 314 13.88 8.57 -10.56
N ILE A 315 13.50 8.09 -11.74
CA ILE A 315 14.41 7.60 -12.77
C ILE A 315 14.46 8.61 -13.91
N ALA A 316 15.64 8.87 -14.45
CA ALA A 316 15.84 9.58 -15.71
C ALA A 316 16.26 8.57 -16.79
N LEU A 317 15.66 8.67 -17.97
CA LEU A 317 15.95 7.84 -19.13
C LEU A 317 16.69 8.67 -20.17
N TYR A 318 17.73 8.08 -20.75
CA TYR A 318 18.58 8.71 -21.76
C TYR A 318 18.80 7.76 -22.93
N GLN A 319 19.13 8.34 -24.09
CA GLN A 319 19.57 7.62 -25.28
C GLN A 319 21.04 7.97 -25.54
N GLN A 320 21.89 6.95 -25.56
CA GLN A 320 23.31 7.11 -25.90
C GLN A 320 23.50 7.44 -27.38
N PRO A 321 24.66 8.00 -27.78
CA PRO A 321 24.96 8.28 -29.19
C PRO A 321 24.89 7.05 -30.11
N ASP A 322 25.16 5.85 -29.58
CA ASP A 322 25.02 4.58 -30.31
C ASP A 322 23.56 4.09 -30.43
N GLY A 323 22.60 4.89 -29.96
CA GLY A 323 21.17 4.60 -29.96
C GLY A 323 20.67 3.77 -28.78
N LYS A 324 21.56 3.20 -27.94
CA LYS A 324 21.14 2.36 -26.81
C LYS A 324 20.56 3.17 -25.67
N GLY A 325 19.63 2.56 -24.95
CA GLY A 325 19.02 3.16 -23.78
C GLY A 325 19.87 3.00 -22.52
N THR A 326 20.04 4.10 -21.79
CA THR A 326 20.64 4.11 -20.45
C THR A 326 19.73 4.86 -19.48
N PHE A 327 19.95 4.68 -18.18
CA PHE A 327 19.13 5.28 -17.15
C PHE A 327 19.95 5.71 -15.95
N GLU A 328 19.35 6.60 -15.15
CA GLU A 328 19.88 7.02 -13.86
C GLU A 328 18.75 6.99 -12.83
N VAL A 329 18.90 6.19 -11.79
CA VAL A 329 17.99 6.21 -10.64
C VAL A 329 18.56 7.18 -9.60
N VAL A 330 17.77 8.17 -9.22
CA VAL A 330 18.19 9.20 -8.27
C VAL A 330 17.46 8.99 -6.95
N SER A 331 18.21 8.71 -5.89
CA SER A 331 17.67 8.60 -4.54
C SER A 331 17.14 9.95 -4.02
N LEU A 332 16.23 9.94 -3.05
CA LEU A 332 15.75 11.16 -2.39
C LEU A 332 16.89 11.94 -1.72
N LEU A 333 17.88 11.23 -1.16
CA LEU A 333 19.08 11.86 -0.61
C LEU A 333 19.86 12.60 -1.69
N THR A 334 20.16 11.94 -2.80
CA THR A 334 20.91 12.52 -3.93
C THR A 334 20.17 13.73 -4.50
N ALA A 335 18.85 13.62 -4.68
CA ALA A 335 18.01 14.73 -5.15
C ALA A 335 18.08 15.94 -4.20
N ARG A 336 18.05 15.70 -2.88
CA ARG A 336 18.17 16.75 -1.86
C ARG A 336 19.56 17.36 -1.80
N GLN A 337 20.62 16.56 -1.96
CA GLN A 337 21.99 17.06 -2.05
C GLN A 337 22.20 17.95 -3.27
N ARG A 338 21.67 17.55 -4.44
CA ARG A 338 21.70 18.39 -5.66
C ARG A 338 21.02 19.73 -5.42
N LEU A 339 19.80 19.72 -4.86
CA LEU A 339 19.09 20.94 -4.53
C LEU A 339 19.89 21.84 -3.57
N ALA A 340 20.51 21.26 -2.53
CA ALA A 340 21.32 22.01 -1.58
C ALA A 340 22.55 22.68 -2.25
N ARG A 341 23.10 22.06 -3.28
CA ARG A 341 24.19 22.60 -4.12
C ARG A 341 23.71 23.52 -5.25
N ARG A 342 22.39 23.76 -5.36
CA ARG A 342 21.76 24.50 -6.46
C ARG A 342 21.98 23.85 -7.83
N GLU A 343 22.23 22.54 -7.86
CA GLU A 343 22.28 21.74 -9.09
C GLU A 343 20.87 21.32 -9.51
N SER A 344 20.68 21.05 -10.81
CA SER A 344 19.43 20.47 -11.29
C SER A 344 19.21 19.08 -10.68
N VAL A 345 18.03 18.86 -10.10
CA VAL A 345 17.66 17.57 -9.49
C VAL A 345 17.61 16.47 -10.55
N VAL A 346 17.02 16.77 -11.70
CA VAL A 346 17.03 15.92 -12.89
C VAL A 346 18.14 16.41 -13.80
N ARG A 347 19.18 15.60 -14.00
CA ARG A 347 20.24 15.95 -14.94
C ARG A 347 19.71 15.73 -16.35
N ARG A 348 19.77 16.76 -17.19
CA ARG A 348 19.36 16.66 -18.61
C ARG A 348 20.56 16.57 -19.54
N GLU A 349 21.66 17.15 -19.10
CA GLU A 349 22.94 17.12 -19.77
C GLU A 349 23.84 16.14 -19.02
N ARG A 350 24.56 15.32 -19.79
CA ARG A 350 25.50 14.33 -19.29
C ARG A 350 26.80 14.43 -20.08
N ASP A 351 27.90 14.25 -19.38
CA ASP A 351 29.24 14.33 -19.96
C ASP A 351 29.54 13.21 -20.97
N ASP A 352 28.76 12.12 -20.93
CA ASP A 352 28.86 10.98 -21.87
C ASP A 352 28.11 11.21 -23.20
N GLY A 353 27.55 12.41 -23.41
CA GLY A 353 26.80 12.76 -24.62
C GLY A 353 25.42 12.08 -24.74
N ALA A 354 24.95 11.37 -23.71
CA ALA A 354 23.64 10.74 -23.75
C ALA A 354 22.51 11.78 -23.71
N ARG A 355 21.62 11.73 -24.69
CA ARG A 355 20.46 12.63 -24.83
C ARG A 355 19.39 12.28 -23.80
N PHE A 356 18.99 13.23 -22.97
CA PHE A 356 17.84 13.08 -22.08
C PHE A 356 16.54 12.88 -22.86
N VAL A 357 15.73 11.90 -22.42
CA VAL A 357 14.46 11.54 -23.05
C VAL A 357 13.30 11.96 -22.16
N LEU A 358 13.28 11.47 -20.92
CA LEU A 358 12.28 11.83 -19.91
C LEU A 358 12.71 11.36 -18.52
N SER A 359 11.97 11.80 -17.51
CA SER A 359 12.05 11.35 -16.13
C SER A 359 10.69 10.85 -15.63
N LEU A 360 10.71 9.81 -14.79
CA LEU A 360 9.51 9.26 -14.15
C LEU A 360 9.69 9.20 -12.63
N CYS A 361 8.68 9.70 -11.90
CA CYS A 361 8.59 9.56 -10.45
C CYS A 361 7.24 8.99 -10.01
N GLN A 362 7.13 8.62 -8.74
CA GLN A 362 5.88 8.11 -8.16
C GLN A 362 4.70 9.06 -8.38
N GLY A 363 3.58 8.51 -8.85
CA GLY A 363 2.33 9.21 -9.16
C GLY A 363 2.27 9.82 -10.56
N GLU A 364 3.37 9.84 -11.33
CA GLU A 364 3.31 10.25 -12.73
C GLU A 364 2.69 9.16 -13.61
N ALA A 365 2.18 9.58 -14.77
CA ALA A 365 1.48 8.70 -15.69
C ALA A 365 2.27 8.48 -16.99
N PHE A 366 2.22 7.24 -17.46
CA PHE A 366 2.74 6.81 -18.76
C PHE A 366 1.59 6.19 -19.55
N GLU A 367 1.38 6.66 -20.77
CA GLU A 367 0.35 6.19 -21.68
C GLU A 367 0.98 5.29 -22.76
N TYR A 368 0.49 4.06 -22.86
CA TYR A 368 0.77 3.18 -24.01
C TYR A 368 -0.32 3.43 -25.04
N LEU A 369 0.08 3.74 -26.28
CA LEU A 369 -0.85 4.13 -27.35
C LEU A 369 -1.35 2.93 -28.15
N ASP A 370 -0.63 1.81 -28.12
CA ASP A 370 -0.97 0.58 -28.84
C ASP A 370 -0.66 -0.70 -28.04
N GLY A 371 -0.92 -1.85 -28.67
CA GLY A 371 -0.69 -3.18 -28.13
C GLY A 371 -1.63 -3.58 -26.98
N GLU A 372 -1.36 -4.73 -26.38
CA GLU A 372 -2.15 -5.28 -25.25
C GLU A 372 -2.13 -4.39 -24.01
N ARG A 373 -1.12 -3.52 -23.88
CA ARG A 373 -0.95 -2.63 -22.74
C ARG A 373 -1.54 -1.25 -22.95
N ARG A 374 -2.24 -1.02 -24.07
CA ARG A 374 -2.85 0.26 -24.41
C ARG A 374 -3.63 0.85 -23.22
N GLY A 375 -3.43 2.14 -22.99
CA GLY A 375 -4.06 2.91 -21.93
C GLY A 375 -3.06 3.54 -20.95
N VAL A 376 -3.60 4.10 -19.88
CA VAL A 376 -2.85 4.90 -18.91
C VAL A 376 -2.39 4.06 -17.73
N TRP A 377 -1.10 4.18 -17.41
CA TRP A 377 -0.45 3.50 -16.31
C TRP A 377 0.21 4.50 -15.38
N ILE A 378 0.09 4.29 -14.08
CA ILE A 378 0.61 5.14 -13.02
C ILE A 378 1.87 4.52 -12.45
N VAL A 379 2.92 5.33 -12.31
CA VAL A 379 4.17 4.95 -11.68
C VAL A 379 3.95 4.84 -10.17
N THR A 380 4.09 3.63 -9.62
CA THR A 380 3.92 3.39 -8.18
C THR A 380 5.25 3.43 -7.44
N SER A 381 6.35 3.00 -8.08
CA SER A 381 7.71 3.08 -7.53
C SER A 381 8.77 2.94 -8.62
N VAL A 382 10.01 3.31 -8.28
CA VAL A 382 11.19 3.18 -9.14
C VAL A 382 12.24 2.38 -8.38
N TRP A 383 12.78 1.34 -9.00
CA TRP A 383 13.74 0.43 -8.39
C TRP A 383 15.17 0.75 -8.85
N ASP A 384 16.15 0.47 -7.99
CA ASP A 384 17.59 0.71 -8.27
C ASP A 384 18.09 -0.06 -9.50
N SER A 385 17.40 -1.15 -9.87
CA SER A 385 17.67 -1.93 -11.08
C SER A 385 17.26 -1.24 -12.38
N GLY A 386 16.74 -0.01 -12.32
CA GLY A 386 16.23 0.73 -13.49
C GLY A 386 14.83 0.31 -13.92
N ARG A 387 14.12 -0.46 -13.10
CA ARG A 387 12.73 -0.86 -13.37
C ARG A 387 11.75 0.18 -12.82
N VAL A 388 10.75 0.49 -13.62
CA VAL A 388 9.62 1.35 -13.25
C VAL A 388 8.43 0.47 -12.93
N VAL A 389 7.88 0.55 -11.73
CA VAL A 389 6.69 -0.21 -11.37
C VAL A 389 5.45 0.60 -11.78
N LEU A 390 4.66 0.00 -12.65
CA LEU A 390 3.48 0.59 -13.27
C LEU A 390 2.23 -0.19 -12.84
N LYS A 391 1.18 0.54 -12.53
CA LYS A 391 -0.16 0.01 -12.26
C LYS A 391 -1.16 0.67 -13.22
N ARG A 392 -2.15 -0.06 -13.70
CA ARG A 392 -3.28 0.52 -14.46
C ARG A 392 -3.95 1.63 -13.65
N HIS A 393 -4.36 2.73 -14.28
CA HIS A 393 -4.93 3.88 -13.56
C HIS A 393 -6.21 3.53 -12.78
N ASP A 394 -6.98 2.58 -13.29
CA ASP A 394 -8.25 2.09 -12.77
C ASP A 394 -8.08 1.02 -11.69
N ASP A 395 -6.95 0.32 -11.62
CA ASP A 395 -6.78 -0.79 -10.67
C ASP A 395 -6.65 -0.27 -9.22
N ALA A 396 -7.48 -0.81 -8.32
CA ALA A 396 -7.53 -0.59 -6.89
C ALA A 396 -7.30 -1.86 -6.04
N SER A 397 -7.12 -3.05 -6.66
CA SER A 397 -7.06 -4.35 -5.94
C SER A 397 -5.85 -4.51 -5.03
N GLY A 398 -4.74 -3.84 -5.37
CA GLY A 398 -3.46 -4.03 -4.69
C GLY A 398 -2.77 -5.35 -5.04
N ASP A 399 -3.24 -6.06 -6.08
CA ASP A 399 -2.64 -7.31 -6.54
C ASP A 399 -1.30 -7.06 -7.24
N GLU A 400 -0.21 -7.52 -6.64
CA GLU A 400 1.13 -7.37 -7.18
C GLU A 400 1.35 -8.06 -8.54
N LYS A 401 0.51 -9.05 -8.89
CA LYS A 401 0.57 -9.75 -10.18
C LYS A 401 0.11 -8.88 -11.34
N LYS A 402 -0.75 -7.89 -11.08
CA LYS A 402 -1.23 -6.93 -12.09
C LYS A 402 -0.20 -5.82 -12.40
N LEU A 403 0.84 -5.68 -11.57
CA LEU A 403 1.87 -4.67 -11.76
C LEU A 403 2.80 -5.02 -12.92
N TYR A 404 3.05 -4.04 -13.80
CA TYR A 404 4.04 -4.14 -14.86
C TYR A 404 5.34 -3.46 -14.44
N ARG A 405 6.50 -4.02 -14.80
CA ARG A 405 7.81 -3.57 -14.30
C ARG A 405 8.86 -3.40 -15.41
N PRO A 406 8.61 -2.58 -16.45
CA PRO A 406 9.54 -2.41 -17.54
C PRO A 406 10.81 -1.69 -17.08
N GLY A 407 11.94 -2.05 -17.69
CA GLY A 407 13.18 -1.28 -17.59
C GLY A 407 13.35 -0.32 -18.78
N VAL A 408 14.52 0.31 -18.87
CA VAL A 408 14.85 1.23 -19.98
C VAL A 408 14.68 0.58 -21.35
N THR A 409 15.07 -0.70 -21.49
CA THR A 409 14.99 -1.44 -22.77
C THR A 409 13.55 -1.70 -23.21
N GLY A 410 12.59 -1.70 -22.29
CA GLY A 410 11.17 -1.84 -22.61
C GLY A 410 10.48 -0.49 -22.85
N LEU A 411 10.86 0.56 -22.11
CA LEU A 411 10.22 1.88 -22.23
C LEU A 411 10.76 2.71 -23.38
N LEU A 412 12.09 2.74 -23.55
CA LEU A 412 12.72 3.67 -24.47
C LEU A 412 12.32 3.47 -25.94
N PRO A 413 12.32 2.24 -26.49
CA PRO A 413 11.87 2.03 -27.87
C PRO A 413 10.42 2.50 -28.09
N LEU A 414 9.53 2.23 -27.13
CA LEU A 414 8.13 2.68 -27.22
C LEU A 414 8.01 4.20 -27.28
N ILE A 415 8.84 4.92 -26.52
CA ILE A 415 8.85 6.39 -26.52
C ILE A 415 9.38 6.92 -27.85
N LEU A 416 10.50 6.37 -28.34
CA LEU A 416 11.14 6.81 -29.56
C LEU A 416 10.30 6.51 -30.81
N ASP A 417 9.60 5.38 -30.82
CA ASP A 417 8.68 4.98 -31.91
C ASP A 417 7.34 5.75 -31.85
N GLY A 418 7.12 6.60 -30.85
CA GLY A 418 5.85 7.31 -30.66
C GLY A 418 4.69 6.40 -30.23
N ARG A 419 4.97 5.20 -29.72
CA ARG A 419 3.99 4.22 -29.22
C ARG A 419 3.71 4.33 -27.72
N GLY A 420 4.50 5.12 -27.01
CA GLY A 420 4.30 5.42 -25.60
C GLY A 420 4.74 6.85 -25.26
N ARG A 421 4.11 7.46 -24.26
CA ARG A 421 4.47 8.82 -23.85
C ARG A 421 4.18 9.08 -22.37
N LYS A 422 4.92 9.99 -21.78
CA LYS A 422 4.60 10.55 -20.46
C LYS A 422 3.40 11.50 -20.60
N VAL A 423 2.45 11.38 -19.69
CA VAL A 423 1.24 12.22 -19.67
C VAL A 423 1.01 12.84 -18.30
N SER A 424 0.38 14.01 -18.29
CA SER A 424 -0.19 14.62 -17.10
C SER A 424 -1.70 14.44 -17.14
N ILE A 425 -2.28 14.07 -16.01
CA ILE A 425 -3.73 13.89 -15.86
C ILE A 425 -4.19 14.96 -14.88
N ASP A 426 -5.10 15.84 -15.31
CA ASP A 426 -5.65 16.87 -14.42
C ASP A 426 -6.61 16.25 -13.38
N PRO A 427 -7.06 17.01 -12.36
CA PRO A 427 -7.92 16.45 -11.30
C PRO A 427 -9.26 15.86 -11.78
N ILE A 428 -9.71 16.19 -12.98
CA ILE A 428 -10.96 15.67 -13.57
C ILE A 428 -10.72 14.61 -14.64
N GLY A 429 -9.47 14.14 -14.81
CA GLY A 429 -9.14 13.01 -15.67
C GLY A 429 -8.78 13.38 -17.11
N ARG A 430 -8.58 14.66 -17.46
CA ARG A 430 -8.16 15.01 -18.83
C ARG A 430 -6.67 14.74 -18.99
N VAL A 431 -6.35 13.97 -20.04
CA VAL A 431 -4.98 13.58 -20.37
C VAL A 431 -4.35 14.64 -21.27
N ARG A 432 -3.13 15.07 -20.92
CA ARG A 432 -2.31 15.98 -21.73
C ARG A 432 -0.88 15.44 -21.83
N PRO A 433 -0.17 15.68 -22.94
CA PRO A 433 1.26 15.36 -23.01
C PRO A 433 2.02 16.08 -21.88
N ALA A 434 2.81 15.34 -21.12
CA ALA A 434 3.74 15.92 -20.16
C ALA A 434 5.11 16.01 -20.83
N ARG A 435 5.59 17.24 -21.01
CA ARG A 435 6.94 17.50 -21.51
C ARG A 435 7.84 17.68 -20.30
N ASP A 436 8.95 16.93 -20.27
CA ASP A 436 10.02 17.19 -19.32
C ASP A 436 10.93 18.28 -19.86
#